data_AF-A0A401PDS2-F1
#
_entry.id   AF-A0A401PDS2-F1
#
_cell.length_a   1.000
_cell.length_b   1.000
_cell.length_c   1.000
_cell.angle_alpha   90.00
_cell.angle_beta   90.00
_cell.angle_gamma   90.00
#
_symmetry.space_group_name_H-M   'P 1'
#
loop_
_entity.id
_entity.type
_entity.pdbx_description
1 polymer ?
#
loop_
_entity_poly.entity_id
_entity_poly.type
_entity_poly.pdbx_seq_one_letter_code
_entity_poly.pdbx_strand_id
1 'polypeptide(L)'
;MFEAELAYVMFNMSASVNCLIILSLGLALIMQHLMGNGEVTEDTISTLEFIGHKRSIFAEYEQKKKLKEIPVHRFVVPPKALASFLENPDNHCYCKDMSVSQNCTFGGILGISICKEKKPIYISLPHFLYATDKIVNAVDGLSPNKEEHETFLDVEPVTGFTLRVAKRIQINLMFKPSKKIKILKNIKEPIFFPLVWLNETGTVDDETAKVFRGSLTTPMTALGITQLTLICIGSLLFLSCVIAICRTLMKKETTKKNVGMEKFETALRY
;
A
#
# COMPACT_ATOMS: atom_id res chain seq x y z
N MET A 1 24.77 -24.25 -30.86
CA MET A 1 25.29 -23.13 -30.03
C MET A 1 24.17 -22.21 -29.55
N PHE A 2 23.23 -21.78 -30.42
CA PHE A 2 22.08 -20.96 -30.02
C PHE A 2 21.06 -21.69 -29.12
N GLU A 3 20.75 -22.95 -29.43
CA GLU A 3 19.87 -23.76 -28.57
C GLU A 3 20.49 -24.05 -27.20
N ALA A 4 21.81 -24.14 -27.12
CA ALA A 4 22.51 -24.33 -25.85
C ALA A 4 22.51 -23.05 -25.01
N GLU A 5 22.65 -21.86 -25.60
CA GLU A 5 22.52 -20.59 -24.87
C GLU A 5 21.06 -20.30 -24.46
N LEU A 6 20.08 -20.59 -25.31
CA LEU A 6 18.66 -20.44 -24.97
C LEU A 6 18.24 -21.43 -23.90
N ALA A 7 18.65 -22.71 -24.01
CA ALA A 7 18.43 -23.71 -22.99
C ALA A 7 19.17 -23.38 -21.69
N TYR A 8 20.38 -22.81 -21.75
CA TYR A 8 21.10 -22.35 -20.56
C TYR A 8 20.43 -21.14 -19.89
N VAL A 9 19.89 -20.21 -20.67
CA VAL A 9 19.07 -19.08 -20.16
C VAL A 9 17.76 -19.61 -19.57
N MET A 10 17.07 -20.56 -20.22
CA MET A 10 15.83 -21.18 -19.74
C MET A 10 16.05 -22.09 -18.50
N PHE A 11 17.18 -22.80 -18.43
CA PHE A 11 17.56 -23.64 -17.29
C PHE A 11 17.98 -22.79 -16.08
N ASN A 12 18.67 -21.67 -16.29
CA ASN A 12 18.93 -20.68 -15.24
C ASN A 12 17.69 -19.84 -14.89
N MET A 13 16.75 -19.66 -15.82
CA MET A 13 15.42 -19.12 -15.53
C MET A 13 14.65 -20.08 -14.64
N SER A 14 14.71 -21.41 -14.82
CA SER A 14 14.10 -22.37 -13.88
C SER A 14 14.62 -22.16 -12.45
N ALA A 15 15.92 -21.98 -12.24
CA ALA A 15 16.49 -21.65 -10.93
C ALA A 15 16.05 -20.26 -10.42
N SER A 16 15.92 -19.26 -11.30
CA SER A 16 15.54 -17.89 -10.95
C SER A 16 14.03 -17.72 -10.70
N VAL A 17 13.20 -18.47 -11.43
CA VAL A 17 11.74 -18.55 -11.31
C VAL A 17 11.39 -19.39 -10.09
N ASN A 18 12.06 -20.51 -9.84
CA ASN A 18 11.91 -21.26 -8.58
C ASN A 18 12.33 -20.41 -7.38
N CYS A 19 13.38 -19.59 -7.51
CA CYS A 19 13.74 -18.62 -6.47
C CYS A 19 12.64 -17.55 -6.30
N LEU A 20 12.10 -16.98 -7.38
CA LEU A 20 10.97 -16.04 -7.31
C LEU A 20 9.71 -16.67 -6.69
N ILE A 21 9.41 -17.93 -6.99
CA ILE A 21 8.25 -18.68 -6.47
C ILE A 21 8.45 -19.00 -4.98
N ILE A 22 9.62 -19.50 -4.59
CA ILE A 22 9.95 -19.80 -3.18
C ILE A 22 9.99 -18.52 -2.34
N LEU A 23 10.38 -17.39 -2.93
CA LEU A 23 10.42 -16.08 -2.29
C LEU A 23 9.06 -15.37 -2.29
N SER A 24 8.17 -15.69 -3.23
CA SER A 24 6.82 -15.13 -3.29
C SER A 24 5.94 -15.59 -2.11
N LEU A 25 6.11 -16.87 -1.71
CA LEU A 25 5.47 -17.47 -0.53
C LEU A 25 5.82 -16.78 0.81
N GLY A 26 6.87 -15.95 0.85
CA GLY A 26 7.25 -15.16 2.03
C GLY A 26 6.54 -13.80 2.19
N LEU A 27 5.77 -13.34 1.19
CA LEU A 27 5.19 -11.98 1.21
C LEU A 27 4.12 -11.77 2.28
N ALA A 28 3.38 -12.80 2.67
CA ALA A 28 2.30 -12.66 3.64
C ALA A 28 2.81 -12.25 5.04
N LEU A 29 4.05 -12.63 5.38
CA LEU A 29 4.64 -12.39 6.71
C LEU A 29 5.39 -11.07 6.83
N ILE A 30 5.94 -10.51 5.74
CA ILE A 30 6.76 -9.30 5.79
C ILE A 30 5.90 -8.02 5.72
N MET A 31 4.75 -8.05 5.04
CA MET A 31 3.88 -6.87 4.93
C MET A 31 3.27 -6.41 6.27
N GLN A 32 3.12 -7.32 7.24
CA GLN A 32 2.64 -6.98 8.58
C GLN A 32 3.64 -6.12 9.38
N HIS A 33 4.92 -6.09 9.00
CA HIS A 33 5.95 -5.36 9.76
C HIS A 33 6.14 -3.90 9.32
N LEU A 34 5.59 -3.49 8.16
CA LEU A 34 5.83 -2.17 7.57
C LEU A 34 4.71 -1.16 7.78
N MET A 35 3.55 -1.59 8.26
CA MET A 35 2.50 -0.68 8.73
C MET A 35 2.76 -0.47 10.22
N GLY A 36 3.40 0.67 10.56
CA GLY A 36 3.72 1.04 11.94
C GLY A 36 2.50 0.95 12.85
N ASN A 37 2.71 0.93 14.18
CA ASN A 37 1.73 0.65 15.24
C ASN A 37 0.50 1.61 15.36
N GLY A 38 0.04 2.23 14.27
CA GLY A 38 -1.14 3.08 14.18
C GLY A 38 -2.17 2.53 13.19
N GLU A 39 -3.40 3.03 13.29
CA GLU A 39 -4.51 2.69 12.38
C GLU A 39 -4.16 3.04 10.92
N VAL A 40 -4.51 2.17 9.97
CA VAL A 40 -4.23 2.35 8.55
C VAL A 40 -5.23 3.33 7.95
N THR A 41 -4.76 4.53 7.66
CA THR A 41 -5.54 5.64 7.09
C THR A 41 -5.39 5.75 5.57
N GLU A 42 -6.16 6.66 4.96
CA GLU A 42 -6.11 6.93 3.52
C GLU A 42 -4.76 7.53 3.08
N ASP A 43 -4.04 8.21 3.98
CA ASP A 43 -2.70 8.77 3.72
C ASP A 43 -1.57 7.74 3.91
N THR A 44 -1.90 6.52 4.33
CA THR A 44 -0.88 5.49 4.61
C THR A 44 -0.25 5.01 3.30
N ILE A 45 1.09 5.01 3.25
CA ILE A 45 1.84 4.46 2.13
C ILE A 45 2.36 3.08 2.52
N SER A 46 1.85 2.03 1.87
CA SER A 46 2.26 0.65 2.14
C SER A 46 3.48 0.29 1.30
N THR A 47 4.56 -0.15 1.92
CA THR A 47 5.77 -0.55 1.20
C THR A 47 5.74 -2.04 0.87
N LEU A 48 5.83 -2.35 -0.42
CA LEU A 48 5.91 -3.68 -1.02
C LEU A 48 7.37 -4.04 -1.31
N GLU A 49 7.95 -4.93 -0.50
CA GLU A 49 9.26 -5.50 -0.75
C GLU A 49 9.13 -6.83 -1.51
N PHE A 50 9.67 -6.86 -2.74
CA PHE A 50 9.79 -8.10 -3.51
C PHE A 50 11.11 -8.76 -3.15
N ILE A 51 11.07 -9.89 -2.43
CA ILE A 51 12.30 -10.58 -2.00
C ILE A 51 13.11 -11.00 -3.26
N GLY A 52 14.39 -10.58 -3.30
CA GLY A 52 15.26 -10.72 -4.48
C GLY A 52 15.42 -9.44 -5.31
N HIS A 53 14.65 -8.39 -4.99
CA HIS A 53 14.77 -7.07 -5.57
C HIS A 53 15.52 -6.11 -4.63
N LYS A 54 16.44 -5.29 -5.15
CA LYS A 54 17.17 -4.27 -4.37
C LYS A 54 16.40 -2.94 -4.24
N ARG A 55 15.08 -2.98 -4.41
CA ARG A 55 14.20 -1.82 -4.33
C ARG A 55 12.87 -2.26 -3.72
N SER A 56 12.31 -1.38 -2.91
CA SER A 56 10.93 -1.44 -2.48
C SER A 56 10.03 -0.68 -3.47
N ILE A 57 8.82 -1.18 -3.67
CA ILE A 57 7.74 -0.47 -4.35
C ILE A 57 6.75 -0.01 -3.28
N PHE A 58 5.94 0.99 -3.56
CA PHE A 58 4.89 1.42 -2.65
C PHE A 58 3.51 1.24 -3.27
N ALA A 59 2.52 1.07 -2.41
CA ALA A 59 1.10 1.03 -2.73
C ALA A 59 0.38 2.16 -2.00
N GLU A 60 -0.62 2.72 -2.67
CA GLU A 60 -1.41 3.84 -2.19
C GLU A 60 -2.87 3.47 -2.10
N TYR A 61 -3.56 4.11 -1.15
CA TYR A 61 -4.99 3.92 -0.97
C TYR A 61 -5.75 4.29 -2.25
N GLU A 62 -6.70 3.44 -2.62
CA GLU A 62 -7.61 3.67 -3.74
C GLU A 62 -9.04 3.85 -3.26
N GLN A 63 -9.55 2.93 -2.43
CA GLN A 63 -10.97 2.90 -2.06
C GLN A 63 -11.26 2.03 -0.83
N LYS A 64 -12.36 2.33 -0.12
CA LYS A 64 -12.92 1.45 0.91
C LYS A 64 -13.76 0.35 0.27
N LYS A 65 -13.60 -0.88 0.76
CA LYS A 65 -14.39 -2.04 0.33
C LYS A 65 -14.86 -2.82 1.54
N LYS A 66 -15.79 -3.74 1.33
CA LYS A 66 -16.24 -4.69 2.34
C LYS A 66 -15.93 -6.10 1.86
N LEU A 67 -14.99 -6.77 2.51
CA LEU A 67 -14.62 -8.15 2.20
C LEU A 67 -15.23 -9.06 3.25
N LYS A 68 -16.20 -9.89 2.86
CA LYS A 68 -16.88 -10.83 3.78
C LYS A 68 -17.34 -10.11 5.05
N GLU A 69 -18.03 -8.97 4.87
CA GLU A 69 -18.51 -8.09 5.93
C GLU A 69 -17.46 -7.34 6.75
N ILE A 70 -16.16 -7.54 6.49
CA ILE A 70 -15.08 -6.81 7.15
C ILE A 70 -14.74 -5.56 6.34
N PRO A 71 -14.73 -4.35 6.93
CA PRO A 71 -14.28 -3.15 6.23
C PRO A 71 -12.79 -3.27 5.93
N VAL A 72 -12.41 -2.99 4.68
CA VAL A 72 -11.02 -3.02 4.23
C VAL A 72 -10.70 -1.80 3.37
N HIS A 73 -9.47 -1.33 3.44
CA HIS A 73 -8.89 -0.33 2.57
C HIS A 73 -8.12 -1.01 1.45
N ARG A 74 -8.46 -0.70 0.20
CA ARG A 74 -7.74 -1.18 -0.97
C ARG A 74 -6.53 -0.29 -1.22
N PHE A 75 -5.36 -0.89 -1.23
CA PHE A 75 -4.10 -0.29 -1.66
C PHE A 75 -3.68 -0.87 -3.01
N VAL A 76 -3.30 -0.03 -3.96
CA VAL A 76 -2.85 -0.43 -5.30
C VAL A 76 -1.47 0.13 -5.59
N VAL A 77 -0.69 -0.55 -6.43
CA VAL A 77 0.57 0.02 -6.94
C VAL A 77 0.22 1.12 -7.95
N PRO A 78 0.49 2.41 -7.65
CA PRO A 78 0.11 3.49 -8.55
C PRO A 78 1.06 3.57 -9.76
N PRO A 79 0.63 4.12 -10.91
CA PRO A 79 1.48 4.28 -12.08
C PRO A 79 2.81 4.98 -11.79
N LYS A 80 2.79 6.01 -10.93
CA LYS A 80 3.98 6.78 -10.52
C LYS A 80 5.06 5.93 -9.84
N ALA A 81 4.71 4.80 -9.24
CA ALA A 81 5.70 3.91 -8.60
C ALA A 81 6.64 3.30 -9.63
N LEU A 82 6.18 3.06 -10.86
CA LEU A 82 6.99 2.50 -11.96
C LEU A 82 7.27 3.52 -13.08
N ALA A 83 6.73 4.73 -12.99
CA ALA A 83 6.89 5.78 -13.99
C ALA A 83 8.35 6.16 -14.26
N SER A 84 8.57 6.80 -15.40
CA SER A 84 9.88 7.33 -15.78
C SER A 84 10.35 8.43 -14.81
N PHE A 85 11.64 8.78 -14.84
CA PHE A 85 12.16 9.93 -14.07
C PHE A 85 11.50 11.25 -14.49
N LEU A 86 11.09 11.38 -15.77
CA LEU A 86 10.46 12.58 -16.29
C LEU A 86 9.06 12.80 -15.69
N GLU A 87 8.33 11.73 -15.45
CA GLU A 87 6.99 11.76 -14.85
C GLU A 87 7.06 11.76 -13.32
N ASN A 88 8.01 11.02 -12.75
CA ASN A 88 8.25 10.97 -11.32
C ASN A 88 9.76 11.14 -11.01
N PRO A 89 10.20 12.35 -10.63
CA PRO A 89 11.60 12.65 -10.32
C PRO A 89 12.21 11.78 -9.21
N ASP A 90 11.39 11.23 -8.30
CA ASP A 90 11.84 10.34 -7.23
C ASP A 90 12.45 9.04 -7.81
N ASN A 91 12.06 8.66 -9.03
CA ASN A 91 12.57 7.48 -9.71
C ASN A 91 13.95 7.68 -10.38
N HIS A 92 14.60 8.85 -10.25
CA HIS A 92 15.91 9.13 -10.86
C HIS A 92 16.96 8.06 -10.55
N CYS A 93 16.98 7.54 -9.31
CA CYS A 93 17.95 6.55 -8.86
C CYS A 93 17.76 5.16 -9.50
N TYR A 94 16.62 4.90 -10.14
CA TYR A 94 16.33 3.64 -10.82
C TYR A 94 16.76 3.63 -12.29
N CYS A 95 17.08 4.79 -12.86
CA CYS A 95 17.65 4.85 -14.20
C CYS A 95 19.16 4.53 -14.18
N LYS A 96 19.51 3.26 -14.37
CA LYS A 96 20.91 2.80 -14.32
C LYS A 96 21.60 2.70 -15.69
N ASP A 97 20.83 2.49 -16.75
CA ASP A 97 21.35 2.34 -18.12
C ASP A 97 20.54 3.22 -19.08
N MET A 98 21.11 4.37 -19.45
CA MET A 98 20.48 5.33 -20.35
C MET A 98 20.29 4.78 -21.77
N SER A 99 21.13 3.83 -22.20
CA SER A 99 21.00 3.24 -23.53
C SER A 99 19.81 2.29 -23.62
N VAL A 100 19.51 1.57 -22.54
CA VAL A 100 18.37 0.63 -22.47
C VAL A 100 17.06 1.33 -22.15
N SER A 101 17.10 2.32 -21.25
CA SER A 101 15.93 3.10 -20.81
C SER A 101 15.57 4.28 -21.72
N GLN A 102 16.25 4.40 -22.87
CA GLN A 102 16.13 5.51 -23.81
C GLN A 102 16.22 6.88 -23.09
N ASN A 103 17.37 7.19 -22.49
CA ASN A 103 17.59 8.37 -21.65
C ASN A 103 16.58 8.49 -20.49
N CYS A 104 16.28 7.38 -19.81
CA CYS A 104 15.35 7.34 -18.67
C CYS A 104 13.91 7.76 -19.00
N THR A 105 13.50 7.67 -20.27
CA THR A 105 12.14 8.01 -20.72
C THR A 105 11.17 6.85 -20.57
N PHE A 106 11.66 5.62 -20.50
CA PHE A 106 10.83 4.44 -20.30
C PHE A 106 10.35 4.30 -18.85
N GLY A 107 9.04 4.20 -18.68
CA GLY A 107 8.33 3.87 -17.45
C GLY A 107 7.59 2.53 -17.53
N GLY A 108 7.11 2.06 -16.38
CA GLY A 108 6.37 0.79 -16.19
C GLY A 108 7.22 -0.47 -16.24
N ILE A 109 8.54 -0.34 -16.32
CA ILE A 109 9.49 -1.46 -16.35
C ILE A 109 10.63 -1.22 -15.36
N LEU A 110 11.17 -2.31 -14.84
CA LEU A 110 12.17 -2.25 -13.77
C LEU A 110 13.19 -3.37 -13.93
N GLY A 111 14.45 -2.99 -14.09
CA GLY A 111 15.53 -3.97 -14.23
C GLY A 111 15.77 -4.74 -12.94
N ILE A 112 15.70 -6.07 -13.00
CA ILE A 112 16.09 -6.94 -11.90
C ILE A 112 17.49 -7.48 -12.15
N SER A 113 18.50 -6.69 -11.78
CA SER A 113 19.85 -7.24 -11.62
C SER A 113 19.89 -8.07 -10.35
N ILE A 114 19.47 -9.33 -10.47
CA ILE A 114 19.60 -10.32 -9.40
C ILE A 114 21.07 -10.32 -8.99
N CYS A 115 21.31 -10.15 -7.69
CA CYS A 115 22.60 -10.06 -7.02
C CYS A 115 23.82 -10.57 -7.82
N LYS A 116 24.65 -9.62 -8.28
CA LYS A 116 25.99 -9.80 -8.90
C LYS A 116 26.06 -10.13 -10.40
N GLU A 117 24.97 -10.42 -11.11
CA GLU A 117 25.03 -10.69 -12.56
C GLU A 117 24.21 -9.70 -13.40
N LYS A 118 24.82 -9.11 -14.44
CA LYS A 118 24.20 -8.15 -15.38
C LYS A 118 23.26 -8.85 -16.37
N LYS A 119 22.27 -9.61 -15.88
CA LYS A 119 21.29 -10.30 -16.73
C LYS A 119 20.27 -9.30 -17.28
N PRO A 120 19.82 -9.46 -18.55
CA PRO A 120 18.88 -8.54 -19.17
C PRO A 120 17.42 -8.87 -18.78
N ILE A 121 17.14 -9.08 -17.49
CA ILE A 121 15.81 -9.45 -17.00
C ILE A 121 15.14 -8.22 -16.37
N TYR A 122 13.89 -7.97 -16.75
CA TYR A 122 13.10 -6.81 -16.33
C TYR A 122 11.74 -7.27 -15.83
N ILE A 123 11.23 -6.62 -14.78
CA ILE A 123 9.87 -6.83 -14.28
C ILE A 123 8.96 -5.68 -14.69
N SER A 124 7.70 -5.97 -14.92
CA SER A 124 6.63 -5.00 -15.16
C SER A 124 5.33 -5.52 -14.54
N LEU A 125 4.26 -4.74 -14.64
CA LEU A 125 2.92 -5.29 -14.48
C LEU A 125 2.53 -6.11 -15.73
N PRO A 126 1.57 -7.06 -15.62
CA PRO A 126 1.12 -7.86 -16.74
C PRO A 126 0.63 -7.03 -17.93
N HIS A 127 0.92 -7.53 -19.12
CA HIS A 127 0.69 -6.86 -20.40
C HIS A 127 1.26 -5.43 -20.44
N PHE A 128 2.32 -5.16 -19.65
CA PHE A 128 2.92 -3.84 -19.51
C PHE A 128 1.93 -2.75 -19.06
N LEU A 129 0.99 -3.08 -18.16
CA LEU A 129 0.11 -2.10 -17.54
C LEU A 129 0.94 -0.94 -16.93
N TYR A 130 0.58 0.30 -17.30
CA TYR A 130 1.27 1.56 -16.95
C TYR A 130 2.67 1.75 -17.52
N ALA A 131 3.11 0.95 -18.49
CA ALA A 131 4.34 1.21 -19.21
C ALA A 131 4.17 2.24 -20.32
N THR A 132 5.29 2.83 -20.75
CA THR A 132 5.33 3.73 -21.90
C THR A 132 4.79 3.03 -23.15
N ASP A 133 3.96 3.72 -23.94
CA ASP A 133 3.30 3.17 -25.13
C ASP A 133 4.28 2.50 -26.12
N LYS A 134 5.50 3.02 -26.22
CA LYS A 134 6.55 2.44 -27.08
C LYS A 134 6.92 1.00 -26.67
N ILE A 135 6.83 0.66 -25.39
CA ILE A 135 7.08 -0.70 -24.89
C ILE A 135 5.89 -1.59 -25.22
N VAL A 136 4.66 -1.13 -24.97
CA VAL A 136 3.43 -1.88 -25.23
C VAL A 136 3.29 -2.17 -26.73
N ASN A 137 3.53 -1.17 -27.59
CA ASN A 137 3.40 -1.28 -29.04
C ASN A 137 4.55 -2.05 -29.71
N ALA A 138 5.60 -2.41 -28.98
CA ALA A 138 6.71 -3.19 -29.53
C ALA A 138 6.40 -4.69 -29.64
N VAL A 139 5.31 -5.16 -29.04
CA VAL A 139 4.92 -6.58 -29.01
C VAL A 139 3.43 -6.71 -29.31
N ASP A 140 3.09 -7.46 -30.36
CA ASP A 140 1.71 -7.73 -30.72
C ASP A 140 1.06 -8.71 -29.73
N GLY A 141 -0.26 -8.57 -29.52
CA GLY A 141 -1.05 -9.47 -28.67
C GLY A 141 -1.13 -9.06 -27.19
N LEU A 142 -0.64 -7.86 -26.85
CA LEU A 142 -0.80 -7.29 -25.50
C LEU A 142 -2.13 -6.56 -25.35
N SER A 143 -2.76 -6.70 -24.18
CA SER A 143 -4.02 -6.04 -23.83
C SER A 143 -3.98 -5.60 -22.36
N PRO A 144 -3.28 -4.50 -22.02
CA PRO A 144 -3.23 -4.02 -20.65
C PRO A 144 -4.64 -3.65 -20.16
N ASN A 145 -5.10 -4.32 -19.09
CA ASN A 145 -6.36 -4.04 -18.41
C ASN A 145 -6.09 -3.82 -16.92
N LYS A 146 -6.67 -2.77 -16.34
CA LYS A 146 -6.41 -2.41 -14.94
C LYS A 146 -6.93 -3.50 -13.99
N GLU A 147 -8.18 -3.93 -14.16
CA GLU A 147 -8.84 -4.89 -13.27
C GLU A 147 -8.13 -6.26 -13.24
N GLU A 148 -7.63 -6.70 -14.38
CA GLU A 148 -6.95 -7.98 -14.57
C GLU A 148 -5.46 -7.94 -14.23
N HIS A 149 -4.79 -6.80 -14.40
CA HIS A 149 -3.33 -6.71 -14.32
C HIS A 149 -2.81 -5.84 -13.16
N GLU A 150 -3.67 -5.15 -12.40
CA GLU A 150 -3.23 -4.39 -11.23
C GLU A 150 -2.73 -5.30 -10.09
N THR A 151 -1.77 -4.81 -9.32
CA THR A 151 -1.42 -5.40 -8.02
C THR A 151 -2.12 -4.63 -6.91
N PHE A 152 -2.83 -5.34 -6.03
CA PHE A 152 -3.56 -4.73 -4.92
C PHE A 152 -3.50 -5.54 -3.62
N LEU A 153 -3.77 -4.85 -2.53
CA LEU A 153 -3.91 -5.35 -1.16
C LEU A 153 -5.19 -4.80 -0.57
N ASP A 154 -6.02 -5.65 0.02
CA ASP A 154 -7.16 -5.24 0.82
C ASP A 154 -6.80 -5.44 2.30
N VAL A 155 -6.60 -4.33 3.00
CA VAL A 155 -6.07 -4.26 4.37
C VAL A 155 -7.17 -3.84 5.34
N GLU A 156 -7.32 -4.56 6.46
CA GLU A 156 -8.23 -4.16 7.53
C GLU A 156 -7.62 -2.98 8.32
N PRO A 157 -8.34 -1.85 8.46
CA PRO A 157 -7.73 -0.60 8.91
C PRO A 157 -7.28 -0.60 10.37
N VAL A 158 -7.96 -1.32 11.26
CA VAL A 158 -7.67 -1.28 12.70
C VAL A 158 -6.46 -2.14 13.06
N THR A 159 -6.39 -3.37 12.52
CA THR A 159 -5.33 -4.36 12.80
C THR A 159 -4.15 -4.28 11.84
N GLY A 160 -4.34 -3.66 10.66
CA GLY A 160 -3.37 -3.70 9.57
C GLY A 160 -3.25 -5.06 8.89
N PHE A 161 -4.17 -6.00 9.13
CA PHE A 161 -4.07 -7.32 8.51
C PHE A 161 -4.51 -7.27 7.04
N THR A 162 -3.68 -7.83 6.16
CA THR A 162 -4.04 -8.00 4.74
C THR A 162 -4.96 -9.21 4.61
N LEU A 163 -6.24 -8.98 4.29
CA LEU A 163 -7.25 -10.03 4.21
C LEU A 163 -7.43 -10.58 2.79
N ARG A 164 -7.01 -9.81 1.78
CA ARG A 164 -6.94 -10.26 0.39
C ARG A 164 -5.79 -9.56 -0.32
N VAL A 165 -5.09 -10.30 -1.17
CA VAL A 165 -3.99 -9.80 -1.99
C VAL A 165 -4.10 -10.39 -3.40
N ALA A 166 -3.78 -9.58 -4.40
CA ALA A 166 -3.43 -10.06 -5.73
C ALA A 166 -2.14 -9.38 -6.15
N LYS A 167 -1.06 -10.15 -6.17
CA LYS A 167 0.24 -9.72 -6.64
C LYS A 167 0.45 -10.23 -8.05
N ARG A 168 0.52 -9.28 -8.98
CA ARG A 168 0.60 -9.55 -10.41
C ARG A 168 1.87 -8.94 -10.96
N ILE A 169 2.76 -9.79 -11.46
CA ILE A 169 4.06 -9.38 -11.99
C ILE A 169 4.31 -10.07 -13.33
N GLN A 170 5.03 -9.40 -14.22
CA GLN A 170 5.47 -9.93 -15.51
C GLN A 170 6.98 -9.93 -15.58
N ILE A 171 7.53 -11.04 -16.08
CA ILE A 171 8.96 -11.23 -16.31
C ILE A 171 9.23 -11.02 -17.80
N ASN A 172 10.16 -10.14 -18.10
CA ASN A 172 10.52 -9.72 -19.44
C ASN A 172 12.02 -9.91 -19.68
N LEU A 173 12.38 -10.28 -20.91
CA LEU A 173 13.75 -10.35 -21.38
C LEU A 173 14.05 -9.15 -22.28
N MET A 174 15.12 -8.42 -21.99
CA MET A 174 15.54 -7.28 -22.79
C MET A 174 16.53 -7.73 -23.89
N PHE A 175 16.20 -7.39 -25.13
CA PHE A 175 17.06 -7.55 -26.28
C PHE A 175 17.57 -6.18 -26.73
N LYS A 176 18.87 -6.08 -27.00
CA LYS A 176 19.49 -4.87 -27.55
C LYS A 176 20.25 -5.18 -28.83
N PRO A 177 20.48 -4.17 -29.70
CA PRO A 177 21.26 -4.36 -30.92
C PRO A 177 22.62 -4.99 -30.63
N SER A 178 23.00 -6.03 -31.38
CA SER A 178 24.30 -6.67 -31.23
C SER A 178 24.92 -7.00 -32.58
N LYS A 179 26.15 -6.51 -32.81
CA LYS A 179 26.94 -6.83 -34.01
C LYS A 179 27.43 -8.27 -34.03
N LYS A 180 27.55 -8.90 -32.85
CA LYS A 180 28.08 -10.26 -32.68
C LYS A 180 27.02 -11.34 -32.94
N ILE A 181 25.76 -11.05 -32.62
CA ILE A 181 24.67 -12.02 -32.66
C ILE A 181 23.81 -11.74 -33.89
N LYS A 182 23.85 -12.62 -34.90
CA LYS A 182 23.17 -12.41 -36.19
C LYS A 182 21.68 -12.09 -36.06
N ILE A 183 20.96 -12.73 -35.14
CA ILE A 183 19.51 -12.51 -34.95
C ILE A 183 19.19 -11.13 -34.36
N LEU A 184 20.11 -10.54 -33.58
CA LEU A 184 19.94 -9.22 -32.94
C LEU A 184 20.50 -8.07 -33.79
N LYS A 185 21.02 -8.35 -34.99
CA LYS A 185 21.56 -7.32 -35.89
C LYS A 185 20.48 -6.39 -36.46
N ASN A 186 19.27 -6.90 -36.62
CA ASN A 186 18.15 -6.16 -37.22
C ASN A 186 17.34 -5.36 -36.18
N ILE A 187 17.61 -5.58 -34.90
CA ILE A 187 17.02 -4.80 -33.82
C ILE A 187 17.72 -3.44 -33.80
N LYS A 188 16.95 -2.35 -33.91
CA LYS A 188 17.47 -0.97 -33.92
C LYS A 188 17.48 -0.34 -32.52
N GLU A 189 16.53 -0.74 -31.68
CA GLU A 189 16.32 -0.19 -30.33
C GLU A 189 16.09 -1.31 -29.32
N PRO A 190 16.32 -1.08 -28.03
CA PRO A 190 16.03 -2.07 -26.99
C PRO A 190 14.56 -2.49 -26.99
N ILE A 191 14.29 -3.79 -26.97
CA ILE A 191 12.94 -4.38 -26.92
C ILE A 191 12.82 -5.22 -25.64
N PHE A 192 11.68 -5.11 -24.95
CA PHE A 192 11.36 -5.91 -23.78
C PHE A 192 10.35 -6.99 -24.19
N PHE A 193 10.80 -8.23 -24.28
CA PHE A 193 9.96 -9.34 -24.69
C PHE A 193 9.34 -10.02 -23.45
N PRO A 194 8.01 -10.06 -23.32
CA PRO A 194 7.33 -10.67 -22.18
C PRO A 194 7.45 -12.19 -22.28
N LEU A 195 7.91 -12.83 -21.20
CA LEU A 195 8.05 -14.29 -21.15
C LEU A 195 6.85 -14.94 -20.48
N VAL A 196 6.50 -14.45 -19.30
CA VAL A 196 5.43 -14.97 -18.47
C VAL A 196 5.00 -13.89 -17.48
N TRP A 197 3.73 -13.92 -17.09
CA TRP A 197 3.24 -13.18 -15.94
C TRP A 197 2.63 -14.14 -14.92
N LEU A 198 2.70 -13.75 -13.66
CA LEU A 198 2.32 -14.57 -12.52
C LEU A 198 1.22 -13.85 -11.75
N ASN A 199 0.20 -14.60 -11.33
CA ASN A 199 -0.89 -14.13 -10.49
C ASN A 199 -0.84 -14.84 -9.15
N GLU A 200 -0.24 -14.21 -8.16
CA GLU A 200 -0.22 -14.72 -6.79
C GLU A 200 -1.37 -14.08 -6.02
N THR A 201 -2.39 -14.87 -5.69
CA THR A 201 -3.57 -14.38 -4.97
C THR A 201 -3.74 -15.12 -3.66
N GLY A 202 -4.14 -14.40 -2.62
CA GLY A 202 -4.53 -14.95 -1.33
C GLY A 202 -5.78 -14.22 -0.84
N THR A 203 -6.72 -14.94 -0.26
CA THR A 203 -7.89 -14.35 0.38
C THR A 203 -8.23 -15.15 1.62
N VAL A 204 -8.66 -14.45 2.67
CA VAL A 204 -9.19 -15.09 3.87
C VAL A 204 -10.41 -15.94 3.53
N ASP A 205 -10.48 -17.16 4.04
CA ASP A 205 -11.63 -18.06 3.89
C ASP A 205 -12.79 -17.61 4.81
N ASP A 206 -13.97 -18.20 4.63
CA ASP A 206 -15.18 -17.75 5.36
C ASP A 206 -15.14 -18.09 6.85
N GLU A 207 -14.49 -19.18 7.22
CA GLU A 207 -14.36 -19.61 8.62
C GLU A 207 -13.40 -18.68 9.36
N THR A 208 -12.21 -18.45 8.80
CA THR A 208 -11.25 -17.50 9.35
C THR A 208 -11.81 -16.08 9.40
N ALA A 209 -12.58 -15.64 8.39
CA ALA A 209 -13.22 -14.33 8.41
C ALA A 209 -14.27 -14.18 9.51
N LYS A 210 -15.02 -15.25 9.83
CA LYS A 210 -15.98 -15.26 10.95
C LYS A 210 -15.25 -15.19 12.29
N VAL A 211 -14.19 -15.98 12.46
CA VAL A 211 -13.34 -15.94 13.66
C VAL A 211 -12.71 -14.56 13.83
N PHE A 212 -12.18 -13.96 12.77
CA PHE A 212 -11.60 -12.62 12.79
C PHE A 212 -12.63 -11.58 13.27
N ARG A 213 -13.87 -11.60 12.72
CA ARG A 213 -14.95 -10.69 13.15
C ARG A 213 -15.34 -10.88 14.61
N GLY A 214 -15.49 -12.13 15.05
CA GLY A 214 -15.92 -12.46 16.41
C GLY A 214 -14.85 -12.12 17.46
N SER A 215 -13.58 -12.40 17.17
CA SER A 215 -12.49 -12.27 18.12
C SER A 215 -11.83 -10.90 18.15
N LEU A 216 -11.87 -10.13 17.04
CA LEU A 216 -11.11 -8.89 16.90
C LEU A 216 -12.03 -7.70 16.60
N THR A 217 -12.73 -7.70 15.47
CA THR A 217 -13.49 -6.52 15.01
C THR A 217 -14.60 -6.14 16.00
N THR A 218 -15.40 -7.10 16.44
CA THR A 218 -16.54 -6.86 17.34
C THR A 218 -16.11 -6.29 18.70
N PRO A 219 -15.18 -6.92 19.45
CA PRO A 219 -14.78 -6.38 20.75
C PRO A 219 -14.08 -5.03 20.64
N MET A 220 -13.23 -4.81 19.64
CA MET A 220 -12.55 -3.52 19.47
C MET A 220 -13.52 -2.38 19.18
N THR A 221 -14.49 -2.57 18.29
CA THR A 221 -15.52 -1.56 18.03
C THR A 221 -16.42 -1.34 19.25
N ALA A 222 -16.79 -2.40 19.96
CA ALA A 222 -17.62 -2.30 21.18
C ALA A 222 -16.92 -1.51 22.29
N LEU A 223 -15.62 -1.74 22.50
CA LEU A 223 -14.82 -0.99 23.48
C LEU A 223 -14.73 0.49 23.11
N GLY A 224 -14.50 0.82 21.84
CA GLY A 224 -14.46 2.21 21.37
C GLY A 224 -15.78 2.96 21.60
N ILE A 225 -16.91 2.34 21.27
CA ILE A 225 -18.25 2.90 21.51
C ILE A 225 -18.49 3.06 23.01
N THR A 226 -18.17 2.03 23.80
CA THR A 226 -18.35 2.06 25.26
C THR A 226 -17.53 3.19 25.88
N GLN A 227 -16.27 3.35 25.48
CA GLN A 227 -15.41 4.43 25.95
C GLN A 227 -15.99 5.81 25.58
N LEU A 228 -16.44 6.01 24.34
CA LEU A 228 -17.03 7.27 23.91
C LEU A 228 -18.30 7.60 24.72
N THR A 229 -19.17 6.62 24.94
CA THR A 229 -20.40 6.82 25.72
C THR A 229 -20.08 7.19 27.17
N LEU A 230 -19.11 6.54 27.81
CA LEU A 230 -18.68 6.87 29.18
C LEU A 230 -18.10 8.28 29.27
N ILE A 231 -17.30 8.71 28.29
CA ILE A 231 -16.76 10.08 28.23
C ILE A 231 -17.88 11.11 28.08
N CYS A 232 -18.86 10.86 27.21
CA CYS A 232 -20.01 11.75 27.03
C CYS A 232 -20.84 11.86 28.32
N ILE A 233 -21.14 10.74 28.96
CA ILE A 233 -21.89 10.71 30.23
C ILE A 233 -21.11 11.42 31.34
N GLY A 234 -19.82 11.12 31.49
CA GLY A 234 -18.95 11.77 32.48
C GLY A 234 -18.86 13.28 32.27
N SER A 235 -18.77 13.74 31.02
CA SER A 235 -18.73 15.17 30.69
C SER A 235 -20.05 15.87 31.04
N LEU A 236 -21.20 15.24 30.76
CA LEU A 236 -22.51 15.79 31.10
C LEU A 236 -22.69 15.91 32.62
N LEU A 237 -22.32 14.87 33.37
CA LEU A 237 -22.37 14.87 34.83
C LEU A 237 -21.45 15.96 35.41
N PHE A 238 -20.23 16.08 34.89
CA PHE A 238 -19.29 17.11 35.31
C PHE A 238 -19.85 18.53 35.07
N LEU A 239 -20.39 18.81 33.89
CA LEU A 239 -21.02 20.09 33.57
C LEU A 239 -22.19 20.39 34.52
N SER A 240 -23.02 19.39 34.81
CA SER A 240 -24.15 19.55 35.73
C SER A 240 -23.70 19.91 37.15
N CYS A 241 -22.64 19.26 37.65
CA CYS A 241 -22.05 19.54 38.96
C CYS A 241 -21.45 20.95 39.01
N VAL A 242 -20.72 21.37 37.97
CA VAL A 242 -20.16 22.73 37.88
C VAL A 242 -21.28 23.77 37.92
N ILE A 243 -22.35 23.59 37.15
CA ILE A 243 -23.51 24.49 37.14
C ILE A 243 -24.16 24.56 38.53
N ALA A 244 -24.33 23.42 39.21
CA ALA A 244 -24.90 23.36 40.55
C ALA A 244 -24.02 24.10 41.58
N ILE A 245 -22.71 23.90 41.53
CA ILE A 245 -21.75 24.61 42.40
C ILE A 245 -21.78 26.11 42.11
N CYS A 246 -21.72 26.53 40.84
CA CYS A 246 -21.85 27.94 40.47
C CYS A 246 -23.14 28.57 40.99
N ARG A 247 -24.29 27.88 40.87
CA ARG A 247 -25.57 28.37 41.40
C ARG A 247 -25.55 28.51 42.93
N THR A 248 -24.95 27.57 43.65
CA THR A 248 -24.87 27.65 45.13
C THR A 248 -23.92 28.76 45.59
N LEU A 249 -22.79 28.96 44.91
CA LEU A 249 -21.87 30.06 45.18
C LEU A 249 -22.50 31.43 44.91
N MET A 250 -23.17 31.60 43.76
CA MET A 250 -23.91 32.82 43.43
C MET A 250 -25.00 33.12 44.47
N LYS A 251 -25.79 32.11 44.89
CA LYS A 251 -26.81 32.26 45.93
C LYS A 251 -26.21 32.68 47.27
N LYS A 252 -25.04 32.13 47.64
CA LYS A 252 -24.34 32.48 48.88
C LYS A 252 -23.87 33.94 48.87
N GLU A 253 -23.36 34.44 47.75
CA GLU A 253 -23.00 35.86 47.60
C GLU A 253 -24.21 36.79 47.69
N THR A 254 -25.33 36.47 47.03
CA THR A 254 -26.57 37.26 47.11
C THR A 254 -27.10 37.30 48.55
N THR A 255 -27.10 36.15 49.24
CA THR A 255 -27.57 36.07 50.64
C THR A 255 -26.67 36.90 51.56
N LYS A 256 -25.35 36.84 51.37
CA LYS A 256 -24.38 37.63 52.16
C LYS A 256 -24.56 39.14 51.93
N LYS A 257 -24.83 39.58 50.69
CA LYS A 257 -25.14 40.98 50.37
C LYS A 257 -26.44 41.45 51.02
N ASN A 258 -27.51 40.64 50.96
CA ASN A 258 -28.80 40.99 51.55
C ASN A 258 -28.72 41.14 53.08
N VAL A 259 -28.05 40.20 53.78
CA VAL A 259 -27.84 40.29 55.24
C VAL A 259 -26.96 41.49 55.60
N GLY A 260 -25.98 41.84 54.78
CA GLY A 260 -25.17 43.05 54.96
C GLY A 260 -25.98 44.34 54.85
N MET A 261 -26.87 44.40 53.85
CA MET A 261 -27.78 45.54 53.64
C MET A 261 -28.80 45.68 54.75
N GLU A 262 -29.40 44.60 55.22
CA GLU A 262 -30.38 44.61 56.32
C GLU A 262 -29.75 45.09 57.64
N LYS A 263 -28.51 44.68 57.93
CA LYS A 263 -27.75 45.19 59.08
C LYS A 263 -27.44 46.69 58.95
N PHE A 264 -27.12 47.16 57.74
CA PHE A 264 -26.86 48.58 57.49
C PHE A 264 -28.14 49.42 57.65
N GLU A 265 -29.28 48.97 57.11
CA GLU A 265 -30.58 49.64 57.29
C GLU A 265 -31.03 49.68 58.75
N THR A 266 -30.78 48.61 59.52
CA THR A 266 -31.09 48.57 60.96
C THR A 266 -30.23 49.57 61.74
N ALA A 267 -28.96 49.73 61.37
CA ALA A 267 -28.05 50.68 62.01
C ALA A 267 -28.40 52.15 61.73
N LEU A 268 -29.11 52.44 60.64
CA LEU A 268 -29.57 53.80 60.30
C LEU A 268 -30.89 54.20 60.98
N ARG A 269 -31.60 53.25 61.61
CA ARG A 269 -32.88 53.50 62.30
C ARG A 269 -32.73 53.82 63.80
N TYR A 270 -31.51 53.73 64.34
CA TYR A 270 -31.14 54.15 65.69
C TYR A 270 -30.28 55.40 65.62
#